data_AF-A0A251P7E0-F1
#
_entry.id   AF-A0A251P7E0-F1
#
_cell.length_a   1.000
_cell.length_b   1.000
_cell.length_c   1.000
_cell.angle_alpha   90.00
_cell.angle_beta   90.00
_cell.angle_gamma   90.00
#
_symmetry.space_group_name_H-M   'P 1'
#
loop_
_entity.id
_entity.type
_entity.pdbx_description
1 polymer ?
#
loop_
_entity_poly.entity_id
_entity_poly.type
_entity_poly.pdbx_seq_one_letter_code
_entity_poly.pdbx_strand_id
1 'polypeptide(L)' 'MEDSNFPALDVFICNADPDKEPPMNVVNTALSVMAYDYPTDKVSVYVSDECGSALTLFAFVESSKFARHWLLFVERTR' A
#
# COMPACT_ATOMS: atom_id res chain seq x y z
N MET A 1 17.40 17.98 -2.72
CA MET A 1 17.35 17.49 -4.10
C MET A 1 15.95 17.78 -4.59
N GLU A 2 15.75 18.23 -5.84
CA GLU A 2 14.38 18.38 -6.35
C GLU A 2 13.74 17.00 -6.52
N ASP A 3 12.50 16.83 -6.05
CA ASP A 3 11.75 15.55 -6.12
C ASP A 3 11.54 15.07 -7.57
N SER A 4 11.64 15.99 -8.52
CA SER A 4 11.68 15.74 -9.97
C SER A 4 12.81 14.78 -10.38
N ASN A 5 13.91 14.71 -9.62
CA ASN A 5 15.07 13.87 -9.93
C ASN A 5 14.99 12.45 -9.35
N PHE A 6 13.96 12.15 -8.55
CA PHE A 6 13.80 10.80 -8.02
C PHE A 6 13.40 9.79 -9.11
N PRO A 7 13.91 8.55 -9.08
CA PRO A 7 13.52 7.52 -10.04
C PRO A 7 12.08 7.05 -9.83
N ALA A 8 11.50 6.32 -10.78
CA ALA A 8 10.29 5.55 -10.51
C ALA A 8 10.58 4.43 -9.49
N LEU A 9 9.65 4.18 -8.59
CA LEU A 9 9.73 3.19 -7.52
C LEU A 9 8.53 2.24 -7.61
N ASP A 10 8.82 0.99 -7.96
CA ASP A 10 7.85 -0.10 -7.92
C ASP A 10 8.05 -0.92 -6.64
N VAL A 11 7.04 -0.99 -5.78
CA VAL A 11 7.05 -1.76 -4.55
C VAL A 11 6.18 -3.00 -4.72
N PHE A 12 6.79 -4.17 -4.56
CA PHE A 12 6.11 -5.46 -4.66
C PHE A 12 5.94 -6.06 -3.27
N ILE A 13 4.69 -6.33 -2.87
CA ILE A 13 4.32 -6.93 -1.59
C ILE A 13 3.81 -8.34 -1.86
N CYS A 14 4.51 -9.35 -1.35
CA CYS A 14 4.08 -10.74 -1.41
C CYS A 14 3.40 -11.14 -0.10
N ASN A 15 2.25 -11.79 -0.20
CA ASN A 15 1.58 -12.48 0.90
C ASN A 15 1.51 -13.97 0.56
N ALA A 16 2.14 -14.82 1.37
CA ALA A 16 2.22 -16.25 1.10
C ALA A 16 1.19 -17.04 1.92
N ASP A 17 0.89 -16.61 3.14
CA ASP A 17 0.05 -17.35 4.07
C ASP A 17 -0.75 -16.38 4.98
N PRO A 18 -2.08 -16.28 4.81
CA PRO A 18 -2.90 -15.33 5.56
C PRO A 18 -2.93 -15.59 7.08
N ASP A 19 -2.58 -16.79 7.54
CA ASP A 19 -2.51 -17.11 8.98
C ASP A 19 -1.19 -16.62 9.59
N LYS A 20 -0.09 -16.69 8.83
CA LYS A 20 1.22 -16.16 9.26
C LYS A 20 1.35 -14.66 9.01
N GLU A 21 0.73 -14.18 7.96
CA GLU A 21 0.73 -12.80 7.48
C GLU A 21 -0.73 -12.31 7.42
N PRO A 22 -1.32 -11.92 8.58
CA PRO A 22 -2.70 -11.48 8.63
C PRO A 22 -2.99 -10.38 7.59
N PRO A 23 -4.13 -10.42 6.88
CA PRO A 23 -4.48 -9.44 5.84
C PRO A 23 -4.30 -7.98 6.24
N MET A 24 -4.60 -7.65 7.50
CA MET A 24 -4.41 -6.30 8.05
C MET A 24 -2.96 -5.84 8.03
N ASN A 25 -2.00 -6.73 8.25
CA ASN A 25 -0.57 -6.37 8.22
C ASN A 25 -0.11 -6.03 6.80
N VAL A 26 -0.56 -6.82 5.82
CA VAL A 26 -0.25 -6.61 4.41
C VAL A 26 -0.87 -5.30 3.92
N VAL A 27 -2.13 -5.06 4.27
CA VAL A 27 -2.84 -3.79 4.01
C VAL A 27 -2.11 -2.59 4.64
N ASN A 28 -1.72 -2.69 5.90
CA ASN A 28 -1.04 -1.60 6.61
C ASN A 28 0.31 -1.28 5.95
N THR A 29 1.01 -2.31 5.47
CA THR A 29 2.25 -2.15 4.71
C THR A 29 1.97 -1.38 3.41
N ALA A 30 0.97 -1.79 2.64
CA ALA A 30 0.60 -1.10 1.41
C ALA A 30 0.18 0.37 1.64
N LEU A 31 -0.67 0.63 2.64
CA LEU A 31 -1.08 2.00 3.01
C LEU A 31 0.11 2.85 3.46
N SER A 32 1.06 2.28 4.19
CA SER A 32 2.26 3.00 4.65
C SER A 32 3.18 3.36 3.49
N VAL A 33 3.31 2.47 2.49
CA VAL A 33 4.06 2.74 1.25
C VAL A 33 3.38 3.82 0.41
N MET A 34 2.04 3.75 0.26
CA MET A 34 1.30 4.80 -0.46
C MET A 34 1.35 6.15 0.24
N ALA A 35 1.47 6.14 1.57
CA ALA A 35 1.66 7.34 2.36
C ALA A 35 3.14 7.75 2.45
N TYR A 36 4.08 7.12 1.75
CA TYR A 36 5.50 7.47 1.83
C TYR A 36 5.77 8.89 1.31
N ASP A 37 6.82 9.54 1.81
CA ASP A 37 7.19 10.89 1.39
C ASP A 37 7.97 10.84 0.07
N TYR A 38 7.23 10.63 -1.02
CA TYR A 38 7.76 10.47 -2.38
C TYR A 38 6.73 10.97 -3.39
N PRO A 39 7.15 11.43 -4.58
CA PRO A 39 6.22 11.83 -5.63
C PRO A 39 5.21 10.72 -5.96
N THR A 40 3.93 11.06 -5.86
CA THR A 40 2.81 10.11 -6.02
C THR A 40 2.70 9.55 -7.43
N ASP A 41 3.23 10.26 -8.43
CA ASP A 41 3.34 9.84 -9.82
C ASP A 41 4.48 8.85 -10.06
N LYS A 42 5.36 8.64 -9.06
CA LYS A 42 6.54 7.78 -9.16
C LYS A 42 6.49 6.55 -8.27
N VAL A 43 5.52 6.41 -7.37
CA VAL A 43 5.36 5.20 -6.55
C VAL A 43 4.22 4.35 -7.10
N SER A 44 4.53 3.11 -7.45
CA SER A 44 3.54 2.08 -7.78
C SER A 44 3.62 0.94 -6.77
N VAL A 45 2.48 0.51 -6.23
CA VAL A 45 2.40 -0.59 -5.27
C VAL A 45 1.66 -1.77 -5.90
N TYR A 46 2.30 -2.93 -5.90
CA TYR A 46 1.78 -4.18 -6.42
C TYR A 46 1.67 -5.19 -5.28
N VAL A 47 0.54 -5.88 -5.20
CA VAL A 47 0.30 -6.91 -4.18
C VAL A 47 0.07 -8.24 -4.87
N SER A 48 0.84 -9.24 -4.46
CA SER A 48 0.71 -10.63 -4.92
C SER A 48 0.27 -11.50 -3.75
N ASP A 49 -0.94 -12.06 -3.85
CA ASP A 49 -1.49 -12.99 -2.87
C ASP A 49 -1.39 -14.41 -3.39
N GLU A 50 -0.38 -15.16 -2.93
CA GLU A 50 -0.05 -16.49 -3.44
C GLU A 50 -1.05 -17.56 -2.97
N CYS A 51 -1.74 -17.32 -1.85
CA CYS A 51 -2.74 -18.23 -1.30
C CYS A 51 -4.14 -18.03 -1.93
N GLY A 52 -4.37 -16.89 -2.60
CA GLY A 52 -5.68 -16.54 -3.16
C GLY A 52 -6.77 -16.38 -2.09
N SER A 53 -6.43 -15.78 -0.95
CA SER A 53 -7.31 -15.63 0.20
C SER A 53 -8.40 -14.60 -0.07
N ALA A 54 -9.67 -15.04 0.00
CA ALA A 54 -10.81 -14.14 -0.10
C ALA A 54 -10.81 -13.06 1.00
N LEU A 55 -10.25 -13.36 2.17
CA LEU A 55 -10.12 -12.40 3.27
C LEU A 55 -9.07 -11.32 2.96
N THR A 56 -7.96 -11.70 2.33
CA THR A 56 -6.94 -10.75 1.86
C THR A 56 -7.54 -9.80 0.83
N LEU A 57 -8.26 -10.33 -0.17
CA LEU A 57 -8.96 -9.52 -1.16
C LEU A 57 -9.97 -8.56 -0.51
N PHE A 58 -10.80 -9.07 0.41
CA PHE A 58 -11.78 -8.26 1.13
C PHE A 58 -11.12 -7.10 1.90
N ALA A 59 -10.04 -7.40 2.63
CA ALA A 59 -9.29 -6.40 3.37
C ALA A 59 -8.78 -5.29 2.43
N PHE A 60 -8.16 -5.64 1.30
CA PHE A 60 -7.70 -4.66 0.33
C PHE A 60 -8.82 -3.82 -0.30
N VAL A 61 -9.98 -4.41 -0.58
CA VAL A 61 -11.14 -3.67 -1.08
C VAL A 61 -11.62 -2.63 -0.08
N GLU A 62 -11.79 -3.00 1.20
CA GLU A 62 -12.20 -2.03 2.22
C GLU A 62 -11.12 -0.98 2.50
N SER A 63 -9.86 -1.39 2.52
CA SER A 63 -8.74 -0.48 2.72
C SER A 63 -8.55 0.51 1.58
N SER A 64 -8.89 0.16 0.33
CA SER A 64 -8.88 1.12 -0.78
C SER A 64 -9.89 2.26 -0.57
N LYS A 65 -11.06 1.97 0.03
CA LYS A 65 -12.05 2.99 0.40
C LYS A 65 -11.54 3.86 1.56
N PHE A 66 -10.89 3.24 2.54
CA PHE A 66 -10.27 3.94 3.67
C PHE A 66 -9.11 4.84 3.22
N ALA A 67 -8.26 4.36 2.30
CA ALA A 67 -7.10 5.07 1.77
C ALA A 67 -7.45 6.46 1.25
N ARG A 68 -8.60 6.60 0.59
CA ARG A 68 -9.10 7.90 0.09
C ARG A 68 -9.25 8.96 1.19
N HIS A 69 -9.52 8.56 2.42
CA HIS A 69 -9.66 9.46 3.56
C HIS A 69 -8.33 9.60 4.31
N TRP A 70 -7.65 8.46 4.53
CA TRP A 70 -6.41 8.41 5.30
C TRP A 70 -5.25 9.10 4.61
N LEU A 71 -5.03 8.86 3.31
CA LEU A 71 -3.90 9.46 2.57
C LEU A 71 -4.02 10.98 2.51
N LEU A 72 -5.22 11.52 2.27
CA LEU A 72 -5.47 12.97 2.32
C LEU A 72 -5.22 13.56 3.70
N PHE A 73 -5.56 12.82 4.77
CA PHE A 73 -5.27 13.25 6.13
C PHE A 73 -3.76 13.30 6.37
N VAL A 74 -3.02 12.24 6.03
CA VAL A 74 -1.57 12.16 6.22
C VAL A 74 -0.86 13.29 5.48
N GLU A 75 -1.21 13.52 4.21
CA GLU A 75 -0.66 14.61 3.40
C GLU A 75 -0.89 15.98 4.04
N ARG A 76 -2.09 16.23 4.60
CA ARG A 76 -2.42 17.50 5.26
C ARG A 76 -1.71 17.70 6.60
N THR A 77 -1.35 16.62 7.29
CA THR A 77 -0.68 16.66 8.60
C THR A 77 0.84 16.59 8.53
N ARG A 78 1.40 16.44 7.32
CA ARG A 78 2.83 16.65 7.06
C ARG A 78 3.14 18.13 6.99
#